data_AF-A0A3B8WY89-F1
#
_entry.id   AF-A0A3B8WY89-F1
#
_cell.length_a   1.000
_cell.length_b   1.000
_cell.length_c   1.000
_cell.angle_alpha   90.00
_cell.angle_beta   90.00
_cell.angle_gamma   90.00
#
_symmetry.space_group_name_H-M   'P 1'
#
loop_
_entity.id
_entity.type
_entity.pdbx_description
1 polymer ?
#
loop_
_entity_poly.entity_id
_entity_poly.type
_entity_poly.pdbx_seq_one_letter_code
_entity_poly.pdbx_strand_id
1 'polypeptide(L)'
;MYIEFDIPEITDCRSGVLMYALKNLFLQPASDRYQINALSSTYVRLVEAAIKEYQSGNLSVMEFWETHTSFNLGAMNRAVSHFETCISDMHRATNCFRRLRRDRGRDPIAIYLNEEKAIFATDAEPSGSGLAIKHQPA
;
A
#
# COMPACT_ATOMS: atom_id res chain seq x y z
N MET A 1 31.85 -5.26 -2.96
CA MET A 1 31.09 -4.49 -3.98
C MET A 1 30.09 -3.67 -3.20
N TYR A 2 30.23 -2.35 -3.18
CA TYR A 2 29.33 -1.49 -2.42
C TYR A 2 28.13 -1.15 -3.31
N ILE A 3 27.02 -1.86 -3.12
CA ILE A 3 25.73 -1.49 -3.71
C ILE A 3 25.06 -0.52 -2.73
N GLU A 4 24.67 0.65 -3.23
CA GLU A 4 23.81 1.56 -2.48
C GLU A 4 22.35 1.12 -2.66
N PHE A 5 21.67 0.84 -1.55
CA PHE A 5 20.26 0.50 -1.52
C PHE A 5 19.43 1.75 -1.29
N ASP A 6 18.76 2.23 -2.34
CA ASP A 6 17.70 3.23 -2.20
C ASP A 6 16.35 2.51 -2.12
N ILE A 7 16.05 1.99 -0.92
CA ILE A 7 14.81 1.27 -0.66
C ILE A 7 13.83 2.23 0.03
N PRO A 8 12.67 2.54 -0.59
CA PRO A 8 11.73 3.51 -0.04
C PRO A 8 11.12 3.02 1.27
N GLU A 9 11.23 3.82 2.33
CA GLU A 9 10.57 3.53 3.60
C GLU A 9 9.06 3.81 3.53
N ILE A 10 8.26 2.87 4.02
CA ILE A 10 6.80 3.02 4.14
C ILE A 10 6.49 3.41 5.59
N THR A 11 6.55 4.71 5.90
CA THR A 11 6.31 5.24 7.26
C THR A 11 4.85 5.66 7.52
N ASP A 12 4.11 6.05 6.48
CA ASP A 12 2.90 6.86 6.66
C ASP A 12 1.62 6.09 7.03
N CYS A 13 1.57 4.77 6.80
CA CYS A 13 0.32 4.01 6.97
C CYS A 13 0.07 3.47 8.40
N ARG A 14 1.08 3.42 9.29
CA ARG A 14 0.95 2.71 10.58
C ARG A 14 -0.03 3.36 11.57
N SER A 15 -0.07 4.69 11.62
CA SER A 15 -0.93 5.43 12.57
C SER A 15 -2.42 5.24 12.27
N GLY A 16 -2.78 5.17 10.98
CA GLY A 16 -4.16 4.98 10.53
C GLY A 16 -4.73 3.59 10.86
N VAL A 17 -3.93 2.53 10.72
CA VAL A 17 -4.34 1.14 10.99
C VAL A 17 -4.70 0.95 12.46
N LEU A 18 -3.82 1.39 13.37
CA LEU A 18 -4.05 1.24 14.81
C LEU A 18 -5.26 2.06 15.27
N MET A 19 -5.39 3.29 14.78
CA MET A 19 -6.51 4.15 15.11
C MET A 19 -7.84 3.56 14.62
N TYR A 20 -7.87 2.99 13.42
CA TYR A 20 -9.05 2.29 12.89
C TYR A 20 -9.43 1.08 13.76
N ALA A 21 -8.45 0.24 14.12
CA ALA A 21 -8.70 -0.95 14.94
C ALA A 21 -9.25 -0.59 16.33
N LEU A 22 -8.68 0.44 16.98
CA LEU A 22 -9.14 0.92 18.28
C LEU A 22 -10.58 1.48 18.21
N LYS A 23 -10.88 2.27 17.17
CA LYS A 23 -12.24 2.81 16.97
C LYS A 23 -13.27 1.72 16.77
N ASN A 24 -12.97 0.72 15.94
CA ASN A 24 -13.90 -0.38 15.70
C ASN A 24 -14.13 -1.26 16.94
N LEU A 25 -13.12 -1.45 17.79
CA LEU A 25 -13.22 -2.35 18.95
C LEU A 25 -13.85 -1.68 20.18
N PHE A 26 -13.55 -0.40 20.43
CA PHE A 26 -13.93 0.27 21.67
C PHE A 26 -15.02 1.34 21.54
N LEU A 27 -15.29 1.87 20.34
CA LEU A 27 -16.25 2.95 20.15
C LEU A 27 -17.50 2.46 19.43
N GLN A 28 -17.42 2.34 18.12
CA GLN A 28 -18.55 1.91 17.30
C GLN A 28 -18.01 1.33 15.99
N PRO A 29 -18.58 0.23 15.49
CA PRO A 29 -18.26 -0.25 14.15
C PRO A 29 -18.54 0.85 13.12
N ALA A 30 -17.69 0.92 12.10
CA ALA A 30 -17.79 1.95 11.06
C ALA A 30 -19.09 1.90 10.23
N SER A 31 -19.80 0.77 10.23
CA SER A 31 -21.10 0.57 9.56
C SER A 31 -22.01 -0.32 10.42
N ASP A 32 -23.32 -0.20 10.23
CA ASP A 32 -24.31 -1.13 10.83
C ASP A 32 -24.33 -2.50 10.12
N ARG A 33 -23.71 -2.59 8.93
CA ARG A 33 -23.66 -3.82 8.13
C ARG A 33 -22.40 -4.62 8.44
N TYR A 34 -22.58 -5.78 9.06
CA TYR A 34 -21.50 -6.70 9.42
C TYR A 34 -20.55 -7.02 8.25
N GLN A 35 -21.06 -7.22 7.04
CA GLN A 35 -20.23 -7.53 5.87
C GLN A 35 -19.27 -6.39 5.50
N ILE A 36 -19.69 -5.13 5.68
CA ILE A 36 -18.88 -3.95 5.43
C ILE A 36 -17.78 -3.84 6.49
N ASN A 37 -18.12 -4.05 7.77
CA ASN A 37 -17.14 -4.07 8.87
C ASN A 37 -16.10 -5.18 8.70
N ALA A 38 -16.52 -6.36 8.26
CA ALA A 38 -15.61 -7.48 7.99
C ALA A 38 -14.66 -7.17 6.83
N LEU A 39 -15.17 -6.60 5.72
CA LEU A 39 -14.35 -6.23 4.56
C LEU A 39 -13.35 -5.11 4.88
N SER A 40 -13.79 -4.06 5.58
CA SER A 40 -12.94 -2.93 5.98
C SER A 40 -11.88 -3.36 6.99
N SER A 41 -12.24 -4.17 7.98
CA SER A 41 -11.26 -4.73 8.92
C SER A 41 -10.27 -5.68 8.24
N THR A 42 -10.73 -6.47 7.27
CA THR A 42 -9.84 -7.32 6.47
C THR A 42 -8.89 -6.49 5.61
N TYR A 43 -9.37 -5.43 4.98
CA TYR A 43 -8.53 -4.50 4.21
C TYR A 43 -7.41 -3.92 5.08
N VAL A 44 -7.76 -3.35 6.24
CA VAL A 44 -6.78 -2.74 7.15
C VAL A 44 -5.75 -3.76 7.63
N ARG A 45 -6.18 -4.96 8.02
CA ARG A 45 -5.28 -6.04 8.44
C ARG A 45 -4.32 -6.47 7.33
N LEU A 46 -4.79 -6.56 6.08
CA LEU A 46 -3.95 -6.97 4.94
C LEU A 46 -2.94 -5.89 4.57
N VAL A 47 -3.31 -4.61 4.63
CA VAL A 47 -2.37 -3.49 4.42
C VAL A 47 -1.28 -3.50 5.48
N GLU A 48 -1.64 -3.70 6.75
CA GLU A 48 -0.66 -3.79 7.85
C GLU A 48 0.29 -4.98 7.67
N ALA A 49 -0.25 -6.15 7.30
CA ALA A 49 0.55 -7.34 7.04
C ALA A 49 1.53 -7.10 5.88
N ALA A 50 1.05 -6.54 4.76
CA ALA A 50 1.90 -6.23 3.62
C ALA A 50 3.06 -5.27 3.96
N ILE A 51 2.81 -4.25 4.78
CA ILE A 51 3.86 -3.32 5.24
C ILE A 51 4.92 -4.05 6.07
N LYS A 52 4.49 -4.95 6.97
CA LYS A 52 5.42 -5.75 7.80
C LYS A 52 6.25 -6.71 6.94
N GLU A 53 5.62 -7.37 5.98
CA GLU A 53 6.29 -8.26 5.03
C GLU A 53 7.29 -7.49 4.16
N TYR A 54 6.94 -6.29 3.67
CA TYR A 54 7.86 -5.42 2.94
C TYR A 54 9.11 -5.07 3.77
N GLN A 55 8.91 -4.65 5.02
CA GLN A 55 10.00 -4.33 5.94
C GLN A 55 10.89 -5.54 6.23
N SER A 56 10.30 -6.73 6.40
CA SER A 56 11.03 -7.97 6.67
C SER A 56 11.81 -8.45 5.43
N GLY A 57 11.24 -8.25 4.24
CA GLY A 57 11.91 -8.46 2.96
C GLY A 57 13.15 -7.58 2.82
N ASN A 58 13.02 -6.27 3.11
CA ASN A 58 14.14 -5.33 3.06
C ASN A 58 15.28 -5.73 4.00
N LEU A 59 14.96 -6.10 5.24
CA LEU A 59 15.96 -6.58 6.20
C LEU A 59 16.69 -7.83 5.69
N SER A 60 15.97 -8.77 5.08
CA SER A 60 16.56 -9.99 4.52
C SER A 60 17.42 -9.72 3.29
N VAL A 61 17.07 -8.72 2.47
CA VAL A 61 17.91 -8.23 1.36
C VAL A 61 19.20 -7.64 1.90
N MET A 62 19.11 -6.75 2.90
CA MET A 62 20.30 -6.17 3.54
C MET A 62 21.19 -7.26 4.14
N GLU A 63 20.61 -8.24 4.86
CA GLU A 63 21.36 -9.38 5.40
C GLU A 63 22.11 -10.17 4.30
N PHE A 64 21.45 -10.44 3.18
CA PHE A 64 22.07 -11.14 2.06
C PHE A 64 23.28 -10.38 1.51
N TRP A 65 23.15 -9.07 1.33
CA TRP A 65 24.19 -8.23 0.75
C TRP A 65 25.31 -7.85 1.72
N GLU A 66 25.02 -7.76 3.02
CA GLU A 66 26.02 -7.50 4.06
C GLU A 66 26.84 -8.76 4.41
N THR A 67 26.34 -9.95 4.09
CA THR A 67 27.09 -11.20 4.32
C THR A 67 28.18 -11.39 3.25
N HIS A 68 29.43 -11.02 3.59
CA HIS A 68 30.57 -11.12 2.68
C HIS A 68 31.43 -12.39 2.88
N THR A 69 31.16 -13.16 3.93
CA THR A 69 31.96 -14.34 4.31
C THR A 69 31.47 -15.64 3.66
N SER A 70 30.20 -15.68 3.26
CA SER A 70 29.60 -16.82 2.55
C SER A 70 28.37 -16.36 1.76
N PHE A 71 27.94 -17.16 0.78
CA PHE A 71 26.76 -16.86 -0.01
C PHE A 71 25.49 -17.19 0.79
N ASN A 72 24.86 -16.17 1.39
CA ASN A 72 23.71 -16.35 2.29
C ASN A 72 22.39 -16.60 1.53
N LEU A 73 22.30 -17.73 0.83
CA LEU A 73 21.10 -18.16 0.10
C LEU A 73 19.83 -18.19 0.96
N GLY A 74 19.98 -18.42 2.27
CA GLY A 74 18.86 -18.38 3.21
C GLY A 74 18.22 -17.01 3.29
N ALA A 75 19.03 -15.95 3.44
CA ALA A 75 18.55 -14.57 3.47
C ALA A 75 17.90 -14.17 2.14
N MET A 76 18.48 -14.58 1.01
CA MET A 76 17.89 -14.37 -0.32
C MET A 76 16.49 -15.01 -0.42
N ASN A 77 16.34 -16.29 -0.06
CA ASN A 77 15.06 -16.99 -0.14
C ASN A 77 14.01 -16.39 0.81
N ARG A 78 14.42 -15.96 2.02
CA ARG A 78 13.52 -15.26 2.95
C ARG A 78 13.05 -13.92 2.37
N ALA A 79 13.96 -13.15 1.78
CA ALA A 79 13.61 -11.89 1.13
C ALA A 79 12.54 -12.11 0.04
N VAL A 80 12.74 -13.07 -0.85
CA VAL A 80 11.78 -13.41 -1.90
C VAL A 80 10.42 -13.81 -1.30
N SER A 81 10.41 -14.70 -0.31
CA SER A 81 9.17 -15.15 0.34
C SER A 81 8.40 -14.00 0.99
N HIS A 82 9.10 -13.07 1.64
CA HIS A 82 8.48 -11.88 2.26
C HIS A 82 7.87 -10.96 1.19
N PHE A 83 8.57 -10.70 0.09
CA PHE A 83 8.01 -9.88 -1.00
C PHE A 83 6.81 -10.54 -1.70
N GLU A 84 6.85 -11.85 -1.94
CA GLU A 84 5.71 -12.59 -2.51
C GLU A 84 4.48 -12.51 -1.60
N THR A 85 4.68 -12.62 -0.28
CA THR A 85 3.61 -12.50 0.72
C THR A 85 3.06 -11.08 0.74
N CYS A 86 3.93 -10.06 0.72
CA CYS A 86 3.54 -8.65 0.62
C CYS A 86 2.65 -8.37 -0.60
N ILE A 87 3.07 -8.82 -1.78
CA ILE A 87 2.30 -8.64 -3.02
C ILE A 87 0.96 -9.37 -2.94
N SER A 88 0.95 -10.59 -2.40
CA SER A 88 -0.27 -11.39 -2.24
C SER A 88 -1.28 -10.71 -1.31
N ASP A 89 -0.82 -10.16 -0.19
CA ASP A 89 -1.68 -9.44 0.75
C ASP A 89 -2.17 -8.11 0.17
N MET A 90 -1.34 -7.37 -0.57
CA MET A 90 -1.78 -6.16 -1.28
C MET A 90 -2.80 -6.46 -2.38
N HIS A 91 -2.65 -7.56 -3.10
CA HIS A 91 -3.65 -7.99 -4.08
C HIS A 91 -5.00 -8.29 -3.40
N ARG A 92 -4.98 -8.98 -2.25
CA ARG A 92 -6.18 -9.24 -1.46
C ARG A 92 -6.78 -7.96 -0.87
N ALA A 93 -5.95 -7.03 -0.41
CA ALA A 93 -6.39 -5.72 0.09
C ALA A 93 -7.09 -4.93 -1.02
N THR A 94 -6.49 -4.88 -2.21
CA THR A 94 -7.09 -4.23 -3.40
C THR A 94 -8.46 -4.80 -3.74
N ASN A 95 -8.62 -6.12 -3.62
CA ASN A 95 -9.91 -6.77 -3.82
C ASN A 95 -10.94 -6.40 -2.75
N CYS A 96 -10.55 -6.32 -1.48
CA CYS A 96 -11.42 -5.84 -0.40
C CYS A 96 -11.85 -4.38 -0.64
N PHE A 97 -10.89 -3.52 -1.00
CA PHE A 97 -11.13 -2.12 -1.33
C PHE A 97 -12.10 -1.96 -2.51
N ARG A 98 -11.89 -2.70 -3.60
CA ARG A 98 -12.80 -2.71 -4.75
C ARG A 98 -14.21 -3.14 -4.38
N ARG A 99 -14.36 -4.15 -3.50
CA ARG A 99 -15.67 -4.62 -3.06
C ARG A 99 -16.37 -3.58 -2.19
N LEU A 100 -15.65 -2.94 -1.26
CA LEU A 100 -16.18 -1.84 -0.45
C LEU A 100 -16.66 -0.69 -1.32
N ARG A 101 -15.80 -0.21 -2.23
CA ARG A 101 -16.10 0.90 -3.13
C ARG A 101 -17.30 0.64 -4.07
N ARG A 102 -17.55 -0.63 -4.41
CA ARG A 102 -18.65 -1.05 -5.31
C ARG A 102 -19.88 -1.57 -4.56
N ASP A 103 -19.98 -1.33 -3.25
CA ASP A 103 -21.15 -1.76 -2.49
C ASP A 103 -22.44 -1.11 -3.04
N ARG A 104 -23.39 -1.96 -3.43
CA ARG A 104 -24.67 -1.52 -4.01
C ARG A 104 -25.61 -0.91 -2.98
N GLY A 105 -25.42 -1.26 -1.71
CA GLY A 105 -26.20 -0.71 -0.61
C GLY A 105 -25.83 0.73 -0.25
N ARG A 106 -24.82 1.33 -0.93
CA ARG A 106 -24.36 2.70 -0.72
C ARG A 106 -24.10 3.00 0.75
N ASP A 107 -23.39 2.09 1.40
CA ASP A 107 -22.90 2.31 2.76
C ASP A 107 -22.12 3.64 2.85
N PRO A 108 -22.21 4.41 3.95
CA PRO A 108 -21.48 5.67 4.11
C PRO A 108 -19.99 5.56 3.80
N ILE A 109 -19.36 4.43 4.15
CA ILE A 109 -17.95 4.17 3.84
C ILE A 109 -17.74 4.07 2.34
N ALA A 110 -18.63 3.36 1.63
CA ALA A 110 -18.54 3.22 0.18
C ALA A 110 -18.74 4.56 -0.54
N ILE A 111 -19.62 5.42 -0.03
CA ILE A 111 -19.83 6.77 -0.56
C ILE A 111 -18.54 7.60 -0.38
N TYR A 112 -18.02 7.66 0.85
CA TYR A 112 -16.78 8.37 1.18
C TYR A 112 -15.60 7.92 0.29
N LEU A 113 -15.39 6.61 0.13
CA LEU A 113 -14.33 6.04 -0.70
C LEU A 113 -14.47 6.33 -2.21
N ASN A 114 -15.64 6.77 -2.67
CA ASN A 114 -15.86 7.20 -4.05
C ASN A 114 -15.75 8.73 -4.22
N GLU A 115 -15.84 9.50 -3.14
CA GLU A 115 -15.70 10.96 -3.16
C GLU A 115 -14.23 11.38 -3.33
N GLU A 116 -13.29 10.64 -2.71
CA GLU A 116 -11.86 10.82 -2.96
C GLU A 116 -11.50 10.41 -4.40
N LYS A 117 -11.40 11.40 -5.30
CA LYS A 117 -10.80 11.21 -6.61
C LYS A 117 -9.30 11.04 -6.44
N ALA A 118 -8.74 10.00 -7.08
CA ALA A 118 -7.29 9.84 -7.15
C ALA A 118 -6.69 11.09 -7.82
N ILE A 119 -5.77 11.78 -7.14
CA ILE A 119 -5.14 13.03 -7.60
C ILE A 119 -4.58 12.87 -9.03
N PHE A 120 -4.04 11.68 -9.35
CA PHE A 120 -3.52 11.32 -10.67
C PHE A 120 -4.57 11.29 -11.80
N ALA A 121 -5.86 11.13 -11.50
CA ALA A 121 -6.92 11.13 -12.51
C ALA A 121 -7.30 12.54 -12.96
N THR A 122 -6.87 13.57 -12.22
CA THR A 122 -7.08 14.98 -12.56
C THR A 122 -6.00 15.52 -13.50
N ASP A 123 -4.82 14.89 -13.55
CA ASP A 123 -3.72 15.26 -14.45
C ASP A 123 -3.84 14.64 -15.86
N ALA A 124 -4.91 13.88 -16.11
CA ALA A 124 -5.20 13.26 -17.38
C ALA A 124 -6.27 14.04 -18.16
N GLU A 125 -6.08 15.35 -18.36
CA GLU A 125 -6.74 16.08 -19.44
C GLU A 125 -5.73 16.39 -20.57
N PRO A 126 -5.99 15.99 -21.82
CA PRO A 126 -5.31 16.55 -22.98
C PRO A 126 -6.05 17.82 -23.41
N SER A 127 -5.66 18.98 -22.87
CA SER A 127 -6.11 20.27 -23.42
C SER A 127 -4.90 21.16 -23.70
N GLY A 128 -4.60 21.30 -25.00
CA GLY A 128 -3.47 22.07 -25.48
C GLY A 128 -3.61 23.56 -25.18
N SER A 129 -2.51 24.16 -24.73
CA SER A 129 -2.06 25.47 -25.20
C SER A 129 -0.59 25.66 -24.82
N GLY A 130 0.22 26.06 -25.80
CA GLY A 130 1.57 26.57 -25.55
C GLY A 130 2.72 25.66 -25.93
N LEU A 131 2.84 25.36 -27.22
CA LEU A 131 4.15 25.17 -27.84
C LEU A 131 4.98 26.45 -27.58
N ALA A 132 6.01 26.39 -26.76
CA ALA A 132 7.03 27.43 -26.68
C ALA A 132 8.41 26.77 -26.60
N ILE A 133 8.86 26.30 -27.76
CA ILE A 133 10.28 26.12 -28.05
C ILE A 133 10.93 27.50 -27.89
N LYS A 134 11.58 27.75 -26.76
CA LYS A 134 12.50 28.89 -26.62
C LYS A 134 13.79 28.55 -27.35
N HIS A 135 13.87 28.94 -28.62
CA HIS A 135 15.16 29.17 -29.27
C HIS A 135 15.84 30.35 -28.58
N GLN A 136 17.02 30.11 -28.05
CA GLN A 136 17.91 31.13 -27.49
C GLN A 136 19.03 31.36 -28.52
N PRO A 137 19.14 32.55 -29.13
CA PRO A 137 20.25 32.85 -30.02
C PRO A 137 21.46 33.32 -29.22
N ALA A 138 22.63 32.82 -29.62
CA ALA A 138 23.90 33.54 -29.55
C ALA A 138 24.52 33.46 -30.95
#